data_AF-B7R360-F1
#
_entry.id   AF-B7R360-F1
#
_cell.length_a   1.000
_cell.length_b   1.000
_cell.length_c   1.000
_cell.angle_alpha   90.00
_cell.angle_beta   90.00
_cell.angle_gamma   90.00
#
_symmetry.space_group_name_H-M   'P 1'
#
loop_
_entity.id
_entity.type
_entity.pdbx_description
1 polymer ?
#
loop_
_entity_poly.entity_id
_entity_poly.type
_entity_poly.pdbx_seq_one_letter_code
_entity_poly.pdbx_strand_id
1 'polypeptide(L)'
;MKLIPRPKTAVVVSFYAMALYFIGIGVLSAGYTLQVVGATLVGGIHALLGWGVQRGEEWSIGFGKYLSFVDLIFSILWMMLGVLPQGATLFFLSALVLVLLSDPEVEGQILGRIY
;
A
#
# COMPACT_ATOMS: atom_id res chain seq x y z
N MET A 1 -23.27 -13.68 8.65
CA MET A 1 -22.42 -12.49 8.41
C MET A 1 -21.08 -12.97 7.85
N LYS A 2 -20.70 -12.65 6.61
CA LYS A 2 -19.35 -12.94 6.10
C LYS A 2 -18.41 -11.89 6.70
N LEU A 3 -17.71 -12.27 7.76
CA LEU A 3 -16.75 -11.42 8.52
C LEU A 3 -15.40 -11.25 7.80
N ILE A 4 -15.19 -11.91 6.67
CA ILE A 4 -13.96 -11.82 5.89
C ILE A 4 -14.15 -10.70 4.86
N PRO A 5 -13.42 -9.57 4.95
CA PRO A 5 -13.45 -8.55 3.92
C PRO A 5 -13.04 -9.17 2.59
N ARG A 6 -13.73 -8.82 1.50
CA ARG A 6 -13.38 -9.30 0.16
C ARG A 6 -11.90 -8.98 -0.12
N PRO A 7 -11.13 -9.85 -0.79
CA PRO A 7 -9.72 -9.61 -1.08
C PRO A 7 -9.44 -8.23 -1.71
N LYS A 8 -10.28 -7.80 -2.65
CA LYS A 8 -10.25 -6.43 -3.21
C LYS A 8 -10.31 -5.35 -2.13
N THR A 9 -11.21 -5.48 -1.15
CA THR A 9 -11.34 -4.53 -0.04
C THR A 9 -10.08 -4.50 0.81
N ALA A 10 -9.46 -5.65 1.08
CA ALA A 10 -8.21 -5.71 1.83
C ALA A 10 -7.08 -4.97 1.11
N VAL A 11 -6.93 -5.16 -0.21
CA VAL A 11 -5.94 -4.42 -1.01
C VAL A 11 -6.19 -2.91 -0.96
N VAL A 12 -7.43 -2.47 -1.18
CA VAL A 12 -7.79 -1.05 -1.18
C VAL A 12 -7.52 -0.41 0.19
N VAL A 13 -7.96 -1.07 1.27
CA VAL A 13 -7.74 -0.58 2.63
C VAL A 13 -6.26 -0.51 2.96
N SER A 14 -5.46 -1.50 2.56
CA SER A 14 -4.01 -1.49 2.78
C SER A 14 -3.33 -0.32 2.06
N PHE A 15 -3.68 -0.03 0.80
CA PHE A 15 -3.14 1.13 0.10
C PHE A 15 -3.51 2.45 0.79
N TYR A 16 -4.76 2.62 1.22
CA TYR A 16 -5.16 3.84 1.93
C TYR A 16 -4.55 3.93 3.34
N ALA A 17 -4.34 2.81 4.02
CA ALA A 17 -3.63 2.78 5.30
C ALA A 17 -2.17 3.22 5.14
N MET A 18 -1.48 2.71 4.11
CA MET A 18 -0.12 3.16 3.77
C MET A 18 -0.09 4.63 3.36
N ALA A 19 -1.06 5.10 2.57
CA ALA A 19 -1.18 6.50 2.20
C ALA A 19 -1.33 7.41 3.44
N LEU A 20 -2.26 7.07 4.33
CA LEU A 20 -2.47 7.81 5.58
C LEU A 20 -1.22 7.78 6.47
N TYR A 21 -0.55 6.63 6.53
CA TYR A 21 0.67 6.46 7.30
C TYR A 21 1.78 7.40 6.81
N PHE A 22 2.07 7.43 5.51
CA PHE A 22 3.09 8.33 4.95
C PHE A 22 2.68 9.80 5.03
N ILE A 23 1.43 10.15 4.76
CA ILE A 23 0.93 11.52 4.93
C ILE A 23 1.07 11.95 6.40
N GLY A 24 0.76 11.06 7.35
CA GLY A 24 0.93 11.28 8.78
C GLY A 24 2.38 11.58 9.15
N ILE A 25 3.35 10.83 8.60
CA ILE A 25 4.78 11.15 8.74
C ILE A 25 5.08 12.55 8.21
N GLY A 26 4.57 12.90 7.03
CA GLY A 26 4.75 14.22 6.44
C GLY A 26 4.25 15.35 7.35
N VAL A 27 3.04 15.21 7.89
CA VAL A 27 2.45 16.18 8.82
C VAL A 27 3.27 16.33 10.10
N LEU A 28 3.69 15.21 10.70
CA LEU A 28 4.52 15.22 11.91
C LEU A 28 5.93 15.77 11.67
N SER A 29 6.37 15.81 10.41
CA SER A 29 7.70 16.27 9.99
C SER A 29 7.69 17.68 9.41
N ALA A 30 6.69 18.52 9.72
CA ALA A 30 6.50 19.84 9.12
C ALA A 30 7.72 20.79 9.17
N GLY A 31 8.66 20.57 10.10
CA GLY A 31 9.94 21.29 10.19
C GLY A 31 11.04 20.83 9.23
N TYR A 32 10.83 19.74 8.49
CA TYR A 32 11.84 19.09 7.64
C TYR A 32 11.33 18.95 6.19
N THR A 33 11.55 19.99 5.37
CA THR A 33 10.98 20.10 4.01
C THR A 33 11.14 18.84 3.16
N LEU A 34 12.33 18.24 3.16
CA LEU A 34 12.59 17.04 2.36
C LEU A 34 11.73 15.85 2.81
N GLN A 35 11.52 15.69 4.11
CA GLN A 35 10.70 14.62 4.66
C GLN A 35 9.21 14.86 4.38
N VAL A 36 8.74 16.10 4.49
CA VAL A 36 7.36 16.48 4.13
C VAL A 36 7.07 16.16 2.67
N VAL A 37 7.93 16.61 1.76
CA VAL A 37 7.75 16.41 0.31
C VAL A 37 7.82 14.92 -0.03
N GLY A 38 8.82 14.21 0.47
CA GLY A 38 8.98 12.78 0.22
C GLY A 38 7.78 11.97 0.73
N ALA A 39 7.36 12.21 1.97
CA ALA A 39 6.26 11.48 2.58
C ALA A 39 4.90 11.79 1.93
N THR A 40 4.68 13.05 1.52
CA THR A 40 3.47 13.45 0.77
C THR A 40 3.43 12.79 -0.60
N LEU A 41 4.55 12.74 -1.31
CA LEU A 41 4.65 12.09 -2.61
C LEU A 41 4.38 10.59 -2.50
N VAL A 42 5.04 9.90 -1.56
CA VAL A 42 4.85 8.46 -1.37
C VAL A 42 3.41 8.16 -0.94
N GLY A 43 2.85 8.94 -0.01
CA GLY A 43 1.45 8.78 0.40
C GLY A 43 0.46 9.03 -0.73
N GLY A 44 0.74 10.02 -1.59
CA GLY A 44 -0.06 10.32 -2.78
C GLY A 44 -0.07 9.18 -3.80
N ILE A 45 1.08 8.55 -4.06
CA ILE A 45 1.17 7.38 -4.95
C ILE A 45 0.33 6.22 -4.40
N HIS A 46 0.40 5.96 -3.09
CA HIS A 46 -0.41 4.92 -2.44
C HIS A 46 -1.91 5.20 -2.54
N ALA A 47 -2.33 6.46 -2.33
CA ALA A 47 -3.72 6.85 -2.48
C ALA A 47 -4.20 6.68 -3.94
N LEU A 48 -3.36 7.04 -4.91
CA LEU A 48 -3.64 6.88 -6.33
C LEU A 48 -3.81 5.39 -6.72
N LEU A 49 -2.94 4.51 -6.19
CA LEU A 49 -3.06 3.07 -6.40
C LEU A 49 -4.32 2.49 -5.75
N GLY A 50 -4.61 2.87 -4.51
CA GLY A 50 -5.86 2.46 -3.83
C GLY A 50 -7.10 2.86 -4.62
N TRP A 51 -7.11 4.08 -5.17
CA TRP A 51 -8.17 4.57 -6.04
C TRP A 51 -8.26 3.78 -7.36
N GLY A 52 -7.13 3.48 -8.00
CA GLY A 52 -7.06 2.68 -9.22
C GLY A 52 -7.62 1.26 -9.00
N VAL A 53 -7.23 0.59 -7.91
CA VAL A 53 -7.75 -0.74 -7.55
C VAL A 53 -9.25 -0.68 -7.28
N GLN A 54 -9.71 0.37 -6.59
CA GLN A 54 -11.13 0.55 -6.32
C GLN A 54 -11.94 0.68 -7.62
N ARG A 55 -11.43 1.44 -8.60
CA ARG A 55 -12.03 1.65 -9.93
C ARG A 55 -11.88 0.46 -10.88
N GLY A 56 -11.00 -0.49 -10.57
CA GLY A 56 -10.76 -1.66 -11.42
C GLY A 56 -9.79 -1.37 -12.57
N GLU A 57 -8.87 -0.43 -12.38
CA GLU A 57 -7.89 -0.04 -13.38
C GLU A 57 -6.71 -1.02 -13.43
N GLU A 58 -6.39 -1.57 -14.61
CA GLU A 58 -5.36 -2.60 -14.77
C GLU A 58 -3.95 -2.10 -14.41
N TRP A 59 -3.64 -0.85 -14.71
CA TRP A 59 -2.34 -0.25 -14.36
C TRP A 59 -2.09 -0.30 -12.84
N SER A 60 -3.14 -0.18 -12.02
CA SER A 60 -3.01 -0.15 -10.56
C SER A 60 -2.55 -1.48 -9.98
N ILE A 61 -2.82 -2.59 -10.65
CA ILE A 61 -2.39 -3.94 -10.24
C ILE A 61 -0.89 -4.07 -10.48
N GLY A 62 -0.44 -3.79 -11.72
CA GLY A 62 0.96 -3.90 -12.09
C GLY A 62 1.85 -2.97 -11.25
N PHE A 63 1.52 -1.68 -11.22
CA PHE A 63 2.26 -0.71 -10.40
C PHE A 63 2.14 -1.02 -8.91
N GLY A 64 0.98 -1.50 -8.45
CA GLY A 64 0.75 -1.89 -7.06
C GLY A 64 1.68 -3.00 -6.59
N LYS A 65 1.91 -4.03 -7.41
CA LYS A 65 2.88 -5.10 -7.12
C LYS A 65 4.30 -4.57 -6.99
N TYR A 66 4.75 -3.78 -7.97
CA TYR A 66 6.11 -3.24 -7.95
C TYR A 66 6.35 -2.33 -6.75
N LEU A 67 5.41 -1.43 -6.46
CA LEU A 67 5.54 -0.54 -5.32
C LEU A 67 5.55 -1.31 -4.00
N SER A 68 4.62 -2.26 -3.83
CA SER A 68 4.55 -3.08 -2.61
C SER A 68 5.82 -3.90 -2.41
N PHE A 69 6.43 -4.39 -3.48
CA PHE A 69 7.73 -5.07 -3.38
C PHE A 69 8.83 -4.11 -2.92
N VAL A 70 8.88 -2.89 -3.45
CA VAL A 70 9.82 -1.85 -3.00
C VAL A 70 9.60 -1.51 -1.53
N ASP A 71 8.36 -1.32 -1.10
CA ASP A 71 8.01 -1.05 0.30
C ASP A 71 8.42 -2.20 1.23
N LEU A 72 8.29 -3.45 0.77
CA LEU A 72 8.74 -4.62 1.51
C LEU A 72 10.26 -4.59 1.73
N ILE A 73 11.05 -4.24 0.72
CA ILE A 73 12.50 -4.04 0.88
C ILE A 73 12.79 -2.90 1.87
N PHE A 74 12.15 -1.75 1.70
CA PHE A 74 12.35 -0.59 2.59
C PHE A 74 11.96 -0.88 4.03
N SER A 75 10.89 -1.66 4.23
CA SER A 75 10.43 -2.05 5.56
C SER A 75 11.47 -2.92 6.29
N ILE A 76 12.13 -3.83 5.58
CA ILE A 76 13.23 -4.64 6.11
C ILE A 76 14.41 -3.73 6.47
N LEU A 77 14.78 -2.80 5.58
CA LEU A 77 15.85 -1.83 5.85
C LEU A 77 15.55 -0.98 7.09
N TRP A 78 14.33 -0.49 7.25
CA TRP A 78 13.91 0.26 8.44
C TRP A 78 13.99 -0.55 9.72
N MET A 79 13.56 -1.82 9.68
CA MET A 79 13.71 -2.71 10.84
C MET A 79 15.18 -2.94 11.18
N MET A 80 16.06 -3.11 10.18
CA MET A 80 17.51 -3.23 10.40
C MET A 80 18.13 -1.98 11.00
N LEU A 81 17.58 -0.79 10.72
CA LEU A 81 17.99 0.50 11.29
C LEU A 81 17.34 0.81 12.64
N GLY A 82 16.58 -0.13 13.23
CA GLY A 82 15.97 0.00 14.55
C GLY A 82 14.60 0.68 14.58
N VAL A 83 14.02 0.99 13.41
CA VAL A 83 12.71 1.64 13.28
C VAL A 83 11.60 0.57 13.21
N LEU A 84 11.51 -0.25 14.27
CA LEU A 84 10.77 -1.53 14.26
C LEU A 84 9.25 -1.39 14.05
N PRO A 85 8.49 -0.55 14.79
CA PRO A 85 7.04 -0.47 14.61
C PRO A 85 6.64 -0.03 13.19
N GLN A 86 7.37 0.96 12.66
CA GLN A 86 7.17 1.52 11.34
C GLN A 86 7.49 0.51 10.25
N GLY A 87 8.66 -0.14 10.35
CA GLY A 87 9.09 -1.18 9.44
C GLY A 87 8.14 -2.38 9.47
N ALA A 88 7.77 -2.90 10.64
CA ALA A 88 6.84 -4.03 10.75
C ALA A 88 5.46 -3.73 10.17
N THR A 89 4.94 -2.51 10.37
CA THR A 89 3.65 -2.08 9.81
C THR A 89 3.71 -2.05 8.28
N LEU A 90 4.75 -1.40 7.72
CA LEU A 90 4.91 -1.30 6.28
C LEU A 90 5.14 -2.69 5.66
N PHE A 91 5.95 -3.54 6.31
CA PHE A 91 6.20 -4.92 5.88
C PHE A 91 4.89 -5.72 5.78
N PHE A 92 4.06 -5.67 6.83
CA PHE A 92 2.81 -6.41 6.86
C PHE A 92 1.85 -5.95 5.75
N LEU A 93 1.66 -4.64 5.61
CA LEU A 93 0.72 -4.09 4.62
C LEU A 93 1.21 -4.34 3.18
N SER A 94 2.50 -4.17 2.93
CA SER A 94 3.08 -4.38 1.60
C SER A 94 3.12 -5.86 1.22
N ALA A 95 3.45 -6.75 2.16
CA ALA A 95 3.38 -8.19 1.95
C ALA A 95 1.94 -8.64 1.66
N LEU A 96 0.96 -8.14 2.41
CA LEU A 96 -0.46 -8.45 2.18
C LEU A 96 -0.91 -8.02 0.79
N VAL A 97 -0.60 -6.78 0.38
CA VAL A 97 -0.94 -6.30 -0.96
C VAL A 97 -0.24 -7.12 -2.03
N LEU A 98 1.06 -7.41 -1.88
CA LEU A 98 1.82 -8.17 -2.86
C LEU A 98 1.26 -9.59 -3.04
N VAL A 99 0.95 -10.28 -1.94
CA VAL A 99 0.33 -11.62 -1.97
C VAL A 99 -1.03 -11.57 -2.65
N LEU A 100 -1.91 -10.65 -2.23
CA LEU A 100 -3.26 -10.57 -2.78
C LEU A 100 -3.28 -10.16 -4.25
N LEU A 101 -2.47 -9.18 -4.65
CA LEU A 101 -2.39 -8.79 -6.06
C LEU A 101 -1.75 -9.86 -6.93
N SER A 102 -0.92 -10.75 -6.37
CA SER A 102 -0.31 -11.85 -7.12
C SER A 102 -1.25 -13.02 -7.36
N ASP A 103 -2.42 -13.02 -6.72
CA ASP A 103 -3.48 -14.00 -6.94
C ASP A 103 -4.34 -13.62 -8.16
N PRO A 104 -4.36 -14.44 -9.23
CA PRO A 104 -5.16 -14.17 -10.42
C PRO A 104 -6.67 -14.03 -10.15
N GLU A 105 -7.20 -14.69 -9.11
CA GLU A 105 -8.61 -14.56 -8.74
C GLU A 105 -8.90 -13.15 -8.21
N VAL A 106 -7.99 -12.59 -7.41
CA VAL A 106 -8.12 -11.24 -6.85
C VAL A 106 -7.98 -10.19 -7.96
N GLU A 107 -7.05 -10.39 -8.90
CA GLU A 107 -6.96 -9.55 -10.10
C GLU A 107 -8.26 -9.59 -10.90
N GLY A 108 -8.81 -10.79 -11.12
CA GLY A 108 -10.09 -10.98 -11.80
C GLY A 108 -11.23 -10.26 -11.09
N GLN A 109 -11.28 -10.30 -9.75
CA GLN A 109 -12.26 -9.56 -8.95
C GLN A 109 -12.07 -8.03 -9.07
N ILE A 110 -10.83 -7.54 -9.08
CA ILE A 110 -10.54 -6.11 -9.21
C ILE A 110 -11.03 -5.59 -10.55
N LEU A 111 -10.73 -6.32 -11.63
CA LEU A 111 -11.06 -6.01 -13.01
C LEU A 111 -12.53 -6.30 -13.37
N GLY A 112 -13.32 -6.83 -12.45
CA GLY A 112 -14.73 -7.19 -12.69
C GLY A 112 -14.91 -8.38 -13.64
N ARG A 113 -13.88 -9.20 -13.81
CA ARG A 113 -13.88 -10.41 -14.66
C ARG A 113 -14.41 -11.64 -13.92
N ILE A 114 -14.43 -11.62 -12.58
CA ILE A 114 -14.88 -12.71 -11.70
C ILE A 114 -15.77 -12.11 -10.60
N TYR A 115 -16.90 -12.77 -10.28
CA TYR A 115 -17.93 -12.32 -9.32
C TYR A 115 -17.73 -12.87 -7.91
#